data_AF-A0A811QDD5-F1
#
_entry.id   AF-A0A811QDD5-F1
#
_cell.length_a   1.000
_cell.length_b   1.000
_cell.length_c   1.000
_cell.angle_alpha   90.00
_cell.angle_beta   90.00
_cell.angle_gamma   90.00
#
_symmetry.space_group_name_H-M   'P 1'
#
loop_
_entity.id
_entity.type
_entity.pdbx_description
1 polymer ?
#
loop_
_entity_poly.entity_id
_entity_poly.type
_entity_poly.pdbx_seq_one_letter_code
_entity_poly.pdbx_strand_id
1 'polypeptide(L)'
;MAAHRRLWAPRPSGLMQEAGSTAEFPNVAGLHAFSGWRKDAVESTMNAYKAAKDIALADLAPTHPIRLGLALNFSVFYYEILNSPDRACNLAKQILM
;
A
#
# COMPACT_ATOMS: atom_id res chain seq x y z
N MET A 1 13.08 -7.45 26.92
CA MET A 1 12.67 -6.04 26.97
C MET A 1 11.66 -5.80 25.84
N ALA A 2 10.36 -5.83 26.16
CA ALA A 2 9.30 -5.69 25.16
C ALA A 2 9.06 -4.21 24.84
N ALA A 3 9.12 -3.86 23.55
CA ALA A 3 8.87 -2.49 23.09
C ALA A 3 7.39 -2.15 23.24
N HIS A 4 7.09 -1.23 24.16
CA HIS A 4 5.74 -0.70 24.38
C HIS A 4 5.35 0.23 23.22
N ARG A 5 4.89 -0.32 22.09
CA ARG A 5 4.28 0.50 21.03
C ARG A 5 2.84 0.84 21.44
N ARG A 6 2.62 2.11 21.76
CA ARG A 6 1.28 2.66 22.00
C ARG A 6 0.55 2.75 20.66
N LEU A 7 -0.57 2.04 20.55
CA LEU A 7 -1.46 2.11 19.38
C LEU A 7 -2.61 3.07 19.70
N TRP A 8 -2.99 3.83 18.69
CA TRP A 8 -3.86 4.98 18.83
C TRP A 8 -4.99 4.86 17.82
N ALA A 9 -6.23 4.93 18.30
CA ALA A 9 -7.43 4.69 17.50
C ALA A 9 -8.26 5.98 17.32
N PRO A 10 -8.81 6.23 16.11
CA PRO A 10 -9.64 7.39 15.85
C PRO A 10 -11.05 7.22 16.43
N ARG A 11 -11.57 8.26 17.11
CA ARG A 11 -12.96 8.31 17.58
C ARG A 11 -13.86 9.05 16.59
N PRO A 12 -15.19 8.83 16.66
CA PRO A 12 -16.17 9.54 15.82
C PRO A 12 -16.15 11.05 15.95
N SER A 13 -15.63 11.58 17.07
CA SER A 13 -15.45 13.02 17.31
C SER A 13 -14.18 13.62 16.69
N GLY A 14 -13.41 12.84 15.91
CA GLY A 14 -12.13 13.27 15.33
C GLY A 14 -10.97 13.33 16.32
N LEU A 15 -11.24 13.12 17.62
CA LEU A 15 -10.21 12.94 18.63
C LEU A 15 -9.75 11.50 18.67
N MET A 16 -8.50 11.33 19.00
CA MET A 16 -7.78 10.10 18.83
C MET A 16 -7.40 9.71 20.29
N GLN A 17 -7.52 8.44 20.69
CA GLN A 17 -7.31 8.02 22.10
C GLN A 17 -6.42 6.79 22.21
N GLU A 18 -5.64 6.71 23.30
CA GLU A 18 -4.86 5.53 23.66
C GLU A 18 -5.79 4.34 23.83
N ALA A 19 -5.66 3.34 22.95
CA ALA A 19 -6.36 2.08 23.09
C ALA A 19 -5.68 1.27 24.19
N GLY A 20 -6.40 1.00 25.28
CA GLY A 20 -5.96 0.06 26.31
C GLY A 20 -5.64 -1.30 25.66
N SER A 21 -4.53 -1.90 26.09
CA SER A 21 -3.98 -3.15 25.55
C SER A 21 -4.89 -4.36 25.79
N THR A 22 -5.98 -4.46 25.02
CA THR A 22 -6.68 -5.71 24.72
C THR A 22 -6.81 -5.79 23.21
N ALA A 23 -5.66 -5.89 22.52
CA ALA A 23 -5.66 -6.45 21.18
C ALA A 23 -5.99 -7.94 21.34
N GLU A 24 -7.28 -8.26 21.40
CA GLU A 24 -7.74 -9.64 21.24
C GLU A 24 -7.15 -10.13 19.92
N PHE A 25 -6.38 -11.22 19.98
CA PHE A 25 -5.97 -11.94 18.77
C PHE A 25 -7.24 -12.14 17.93
N PRO A 26 -7.24 -11.75 16.65
CA PRO A 26 -8.46 -11.80 15.87
C PRO A 26 -9.02 -13.22 15.87
N ASN A 27 -10.23 -13.39 16.42
CA ASN A 27 -11.08 -14.58 16.23
C ASN A 27 -11.16 -14.92 14.73
N VAL A 28 -11.53 -16.14 14.33
CA VAL A 28 -11.73 -16.53 12.92
C VAL A 28 -12.55 -15.51 12.12
N ALA A 29 -13.55 -14.85 12.72
CA ALA A 29 -14.27 -13.74 12.09
C ALA A 29 -13.38 -12.49 11.83
N GLY A 30 -12.50 -12.14 12.78
CA GLY A 30 -11.51 -11.08 12.65
C GLY A 30 -10.41 -11.41 11.63
N LEU A 31 -10.05 -12.69 11.45
CA LEU A 31 -9.14 -13.15 10.39
C LEU A 31 -9.76 -13.01 8.99
N HIS A 32 -11.06 -13.28 8.85
CA HIS A 32 -11.79 -13.07 7.60
C HIS A 32 -11.95 -11.58 7.28
N ALA A 33 -12.35 -10.77 8.27
CA ALA A 33 -12.33 -9.32 8.14
C ALA A 33 -10.90 -8.82 7.80
N PHE A 34 -9.87 -9.45 8.37
CA PHE A 34 -8.47 -9.13 8.11
C PHE A 34 -8.07 -9.40 6.65
N SER A 35 -8.63 -10.46 6.06
CA SER A 35 -8.42 -10.76 4.65
C SER A 35 -9.15 -9.79 3.71
N GLY A 36 -10.29 -9.22 4.16
CA GLY A 36 -11.10 -8.26 3.42
C GLY A 36 -10.41 -6.92 3.27
N TRP A 37 -10.03 -6.25 4.37
CA TRP A 37 -9.37 -4.94 4.30
C TRP A 37 -8.04 -5.00 3.53
N ARG A 38 -7.34 -6.14 3.54
CA ARG A 38 -6.13 -6.31 2.73
C ARG A 38 -6.47 -6.25 1.24
N LYS A 39 -7.51 -6.95 0.80
CA LYS A 39 -7.93 -6.93 -0.61
C LYS A 39 -8.36 -5.52 -1.03
N ASP A 40 -9.15 -4.85 -0.20
CA ASP A 40 -9.62 -3.48 -0.46
C ASP A 40 -8.44 -2.48 -0.49
N ALA A 41 -7.47 -2.63 0.42
CA ALA A 41 -6.26 -1.82 0.44
C ALA A 41 -5.38 -2.06 -0.80
N VAL A 42 -5.24 -3.32 -1.23
CA VAL A 42 -4.51 -3.68 -2.46
C VAL A 42 -5.18 -3.06 -3.68
N GLU A 43 -6.50 -3.17 -3.80
CA GLU A 43 -7.25 -2.60 -4.92
C GLU A 43 -7.16 -1.07 -4.95
N SER A 44 -7.32 -0.42 -3.79
CA SER A 44 -7.20 1.03 -3.66
C SER A 44 -5.79 1.52 -4.03
N THR A 45 -4.75 0.85 -3.52
CA THR A 45 -3.35 1.17 -3.83
C THR A 45 -3.06 0.97 -5.32
N MET A 46 -3.57 -0.11 -5.92
CA MET A 46 -3.44 -0.40 -7.33
C MET A 46 -4.07 0.68 -8.22
N ASN A 47 -5.26 1.15 -7.85
CA ASN A 47 -5.94 2.22 -8.58
C ASN A 47 -5.21 3.56 -8.45
N ALA A 48 -4.70 3.88 -7.26
CA ALA A 48 -3.87 5.07 -7.04
C ALA A 48 -2.60 5.05 -7.91
N TYR A 49 -1.90 3.91 -7.97
CA TYR A 49 -0.71 3.77 -8.82
C TYR A 49 -1.03 3.87 -10.31
N LYS A 50 -2.14 3.31 -10.78
CA LYS A 50 -2.57 3.46 -12.20
C LYS A 50 -2.83 4.92 -12.54
N ALA A 51 -3.62 5.62 -11.72
CA ALA A 51 -3.92 7.03 -11.95
C ALA A 51 -2.64 7.89 -11.94
N ALA A 52 -1.77 7.69 -10.96
CA ALA A 52 -0.48 8.38 -10.90
C ALA A 52 0.40 8.07 -12.11
N LYS A 53 0.39 6.82 -12.59
CA LYS A 53 1.13 6.40 -13.77
C LYS A 53 0.62 7.11 -15.01
N ASP A 54 -0.69 7.14 -15.23
CA ASP A 54 -1.26 7.76 -16.42
C ASP A 54 -0.97 9.26 -16.48
N ILE A 55 -1.05 9.96 -15.34
CA ILE A 55 -0.63 11.37 -15.23
C ILE A 55 0.86 11.52 -15.51
N ALA A 56 1.71 10.68 -14.89
CA ALA A 56 3.16 10.73 -15.10
C ALA A 56 3.57 10.40 -16.54
N LEU A 57 2.83 9.54 -17.25
CA LEU A 57 3.08 9.23 -18.66
C LEU A 57 2.70 10.39 -19.58
N ALA A 58 1.64 11.15 -19.24
CA ALA A 58 1.17 12.28 -20.01
C ALA A 58 2.02 13.55 -19.79
N ASP A 59 2.36 13.86 -18.53
CA ASP A 59 2.90 15.17 -18.16
C ASP A 59 4.42 15.15 -17.88
N LEU A 60 5.04 13.98 -17.68
CA LEU A 60 6.43 13.87 -17.27
C LEU A 60 7.28 13.12 -18.30
N ALA A 61 8.46 13.67 -18.58
CA ALA A 61 9.48 13.02 -19.38
C ALA A 61 9.91 11.67 -18.75
N PRO A 62 10.31 10.66 -19.55
CA PRO A 62 10.73 9.35 -19.05
C PRO A 62 11.93 9.40 -18.10
N THR A 63 12.77 10.44 -18.19
CA THR A 63 13.90 10.68 -17.29
C THR A 63 13.55 11.46 -16.02
N HIS A 64 12.28 11.84 -15.84
CA HIS A 64 11.87 12.67 -14.72
C HIS A 64 11.92 11.87 -13.41
N PRO A 65 12.56 12.39 -12.34
CA PRO A 65 12.77 11.64 -11.08
C PRO A 65 11.46 11.17 -10.42
N ILE A 66 10.37 11.93 -10.55
CA ILE A 66 9.05 11.52 -10.04
C ILE A 66 8.53 10.27 -10.79
N ARG A 67 8.70 10.20 -12.11
CA ARG A 67 8.26 9.07 -12.92
C ARG A 67 9.11 7.83 -12.66
N LEU A 68 10.42 8.01 -12.47
CA LEU A 68 11.33 6.94 -12.06
C LEU A 68 10.97 6.41 -10.67
N GLY A 69 10.74 7.29 -9.70
CA GLY A 69 10.32 6.93 -8.34
C GLY A 69 8.99 6.19 -8.33
N LEU A 70 8.03 6.62 -9.15
CA LEU A 70 6.75 5.95 -9.32
C LEU A 70 6.92 4.53 -9.91
N ALA A 71 7.76 4.36 -10.93
CA ALA A 71 8.06 3.06 -11.51
C ALA A 71 8.63 2.08 -10.48
N LEU A 72 9.59 2.56 -9.67
CA LEU A 72 10.23 1.78 -8.63
C LEU A 72 9.23 1.39 -7.54
N ASN A 73 8.49 2.35 -6.98
CA ASN A 73 7.49 2.08 -5.94
C ASN A 73 6.40 1.11 -6.42
N PHE A 74 5.97 1.24 -7.67
CA PHE A 74 4.95 0.36 -8.22
C PHE A 74 5.51 -1.05 -8.50
N SER A 75 6.78 -1.18 -8.90
CA SER A 75 7.43 -2.48 -9.04
C SER A 75 7.57 -3.21 -7.69
N VAL A 76 7.92 -2.50 -6.62
CA VAL A 76 8.00 -3.06 -5.25
C VAL A 76 6.62 -3.54 -4.78
N PHE A 77 5.55 -2.78 -5.06
CA PHE A 77 4.18 -3.21 -4.76
C PHE A 77 3.83 -4.54 -5.46
N TYR A 78 4.17 -4.69 -6.74
CA TYR A 78 3.94 -5.95 -7.46
C TYR A 78 4.76 -7.12 -6.88
N TYR A 79 5.97 -6.86 -6.41
CA TYR A 79 6.85 -7.87 -5.83
C TYR A 79 6.41 -8.29 -4.42
N GLU A 80 6.24 -7.33 -3.52
CA GLU A 80 5.99 -7.60 -2.09
C GLU A 80 4.53 -7.85 -1.76
N ILE A 81 3.60 -7.15 -2.42
CA ILE A 81 2.17 -7.19 -2.06
C ILE A 81 1.39 -8.18 -2.94
N LEU A 82 1.70 -8.21 -4.24
CA LEU A 82 1.04 -9.11 -5.20
C LEU A 82 1.82 -10.41 -5.46
N ASN A 83 2.99 -10.59 -4.83
CA ASN A 83 3.88 -11.75 -5.00
C ASN A 83 4.07 -12.13 -6.48
N SER A 84 4.17 -11.12 -7.36
CA SER A 84 4.17 -11.25 -8.81
C SER A 84 5.43 -10.60 -9.41
N PRO A 85 6.60 -11.22 -9.23
CA PRO A 85 7.88 -10.65 -9.64
C PRO A 85 7.99 -10.40 -11.15
N ASP A 86 7.39 -11.26 -11.98
CA ASP A 86 7.41 -11.10 -13.44
C ASP A 86 6.70 -9.81 -13.87
N ARG A 87 5.56 -9.50 -13.23
CA ARG A 87 4.80 -8.27 -13.48
C ARG A 87 5.54 -7.05 -13.00
N ALA A 88 6.25 -7.13 -11.87
CA ALA A 88 7.10 -6.06 -11.37
C ALA A 88 8.20 -5.70 -12.40
N CYS A 89 8.88 -6.71 -12.96
CA CYS A 89 9.96 -6.50 -13.91
C CYS A 89 9.44 -5.91 -15.24
N ASN A 90 8.30 -6.41 -15.75
CA ASN A 90 7.68 -5.87 -16.96
C ASN A 90 7.22 -4.41 -16.77
N LEU A 91 6.66 -4.09 -15.61
CA LEU A 91 6.22 -2.73 -15.30
C LEU A 91 7.42 -1.76 -15.23
N ALA A 92 8.49 -2.17 -14.54
CA ALA A 92 9.71 -1.37 -14.48
C ALA A 92 10.26 -1.10 -15.89
N LYS A 93 10.33 -2.12 -16.75
CA LYS A 93 10.75 -1.94 -18.16
C LYS A 93 9.85 -0.97 -18.91
N GLN A 94 8.52 -1.08 -18.80
CA GLN A 94 7.60 -0.22 -19.54
C GLN A 94 7.64 1.26 -19.14
N ILE A 95 8.00 1.58 -17.90
CA ILE A 95 8.02 2.97 -17.42
C ILE A 95 9.41 3.59 -17.58
N LEU A 96 10.47 2.77 -17.50
CA LEU A 96 11.88 3.20 -17.52
C LEU A 96 12.53 3.13 -18.92
N MET A 97 12.04 2.28 -19.83
CA MET A 97 12.48 2.19 -21.23
C MET A 97 11.55 2.99 -22.13
#